data_AF-A0A1W2LXA7-F1
#
_entry.id   AF-A0A1W2LXA7-F1
#
_cell.length_a   1.000
_cell.length_b   1.000
_cell.length_c   1.000
_cell.angle_alpha   90.00
_cell.angle_beta   90.00
_cell.angle_gamma   90.00
#
_symmetry.space_group_name_H-M   'P 1'
#
loop_
_entity.id
_entity.type
_entity.pdbx_description
1 polymer ?
#
loop_
_entity_poly.entity_id
_entity_poly.type
_entity_poly.pdbx_seq_one_letter_code
_entity_poly.pdbx_strand_id
1 'polypeptide(L)' 'MLQALVDGAITPAQADDWARRWMVEGGIRIEDELVLQGLGWLFGADLMASPSSYLHGPADFRAWLEEFDAHR' A
#
# COMPACT_ATOMS: atom_id res chain seq x y z
N MET A 1 -5.95 5.42 3.21
CA MET A 1 -4.59 4.89 3.44
C MET A 1 -3.64 5.28 2.32
N LEU A 2 -3.90 4.91 1.07
CA LEU A 2 -3.09 5.37 -0.09
C LEU A 2 -2.88 6.89 -0.12
N GLN A 3 -3.95 7.69 -0.04
CA GLN A 3 -3.84 9.16 0.04
C GLN A 3 -2.93 9.63 1.18
N ALA A 4 -3.08 9.06 2.38
CA ALA A 4 -2.28 9.44 3.54
C ALA A 4 -0.79 9.09 3.37
N LEU A 5 -0.49 7.98 2.68
CA LEU A 5 0.88 7.60 2.33
C LEU A 5 1.47 8.57 1.29
N VAL A 6 0.70 8.93 0.26
CA VAL A 6 1.09 9.91 -0.77
C VAL A 6 1.38 11.28 -0.16
N ASP A 7 0.55 11.72 0.77
CA ASP A 7 0.70 13.01 1.45
C ASP A 7 1.83 13.01 2.50
N GLY A 8 2.44 11.84 2.76
CA GLY A 8 3.46 11.67 3.81
C GLY A 8 2.91 11.78 5.23
N ALA A 9 1.59 11.71 5.40
CA ALA A 9 0.93 11.74 6.71
C ALA A 9 1.16 10.44 7.50
N ILE A 10 1.51 9.35 6.80
CA ILE A 10 1.96 8.08 7.39
C ILE A 10 3.24 7.61 6.70
N THR A 11 4.04 6.81 7.41
CA THR A 11 5.23 6.18 6.85
C THR A 11 4.88 4.93 6.03
N PRO A 12 5.77 4.46 5.15
CA PRO A 12 5.57 3.19 4.44
C PRO A 12 5.37 2.00 5.37
N ALA A 13 6.10 1.95 6.50
CA ALA A 13 5.93 0.90 7.51
C ALA A 13 4.54 0.94 8.17
N GLN A 14 4.01 2.14 8.46
CA GLN A 14 2.65 2.27 8.99
C GLN A 14 1.58 1.83 7.99
N ALA A 15 1.83 2.04 6.70
CA ALA A 15 0.96 1.56 5.63
C ALA A 15 0.98 0.02 5.51
N ASP A 16 2.18 -0.58 5.54
CA ASP A 16 2.37 -2.03 5.53
C ASP A 16 1.69 -2.70 6.73
N ASP A 17 1.98 -2.24 7.94
CA ASP A 17 1.39 -2.78 9.18
C ASP A 17 -0.13 -2.71 9.18
N TRP A 18 -0.71 -1.64 8.62
CA TRP A 18 -2.16 -1.53 8.50
C TRP A 18 -2.73 -2.51 7.49
N ALA A 19 -2.08 -2.68 6.33
CA ALA A 19 -2.55 -3.57 5.27
C ALA A 19 -2.37 -5.05 5.64
N ARG A 20 -1.31 -5.40 6.36
CA ARG A 20 -1.02 -6.74 6.90
C ARG A 20 -2.18 -7.33 7.69
N ARG A 21 -2.90 -6.51 8.46
CA ARG A 21 -4.08 -6.94 9.23
C ARG A 21 -5.19 -7.50 8.35
N TRP A 22 -5.31 -7.00 7.12
CA TRP A 22 -6.33 -7.45 6.17
C TRP A 22 -5.81 -8.60 5.32
N MET A 23 -4.55 -8.53 4.88
CA MET A 23 -3.95 -9.48 3.95
C MET A 23 -3.54 -10.81 4.59
N VAL A 24 -3.11 -10.79 5.86
CA VAL A 24 -2.55 -11.97 6.55
C VAL A 24 -3.40 -12.37 7.74
N GLU A 25 -3.79 -11.40 8.56
CA GLU A 25 -4.46 -11.67 9.84
C GLU A 25 -5.99 -11.72 9.70
N GLY A 26 -6.53 -11.17 8.61
CA GLY A 26 -7.93 -10.76 8.52
C GLY A 26 -8.93 -11.90 8.47
N GLY A 27 -8.53 -13.12 8.09
CA GLY A 27 -9.42 -14.29 7.92
C GLY A 27 -10.57 -14.12 6.91
N ILE A 28 -10.80 -12.90 6.44
CA ILE A 28 -11.86 -12.47 5.53
C ILE A 28 -11.28 -12.48 4.12
N ARG A 29 -11.97 -13.18 3.22
CA ARG A 29 -11.67 -13.15 1.80
C ARG A 29 -12.15 -11.81 1.23
N ILE A 30 -11.22 -11.05 0.65
CA ILE A 30 -11.53 -9.82 -0.08
C ILE A 30 -11.85 -10.22 -1.53
N GLU A 31 -13.08 -9.98 -1.96
CA GLU A 31 -13.56 -10.35 -3.30
C GLU A 31 -13.39 -9.22 -4.32
N ASP A 32 -13.36 -7.97 -3.85
CA ASP A 32 -13.14 -6.81 -4.70
C ASP A 32 -11.66 -6.76 -5.10
N GLU A 33 -11.40 -6.98 -6.39
CA GLU A 33 -10.05 -7.04 -6.96
C GLU A 33 -9.32 -5.70 -6.84
N LEU A 34 -10.02 -4.57 -6.94
CA LEU A 34 -9.42 -3.24 -6.80
C LEU A 34 -8.99 -3.00 -5.36
N VAL A 35 -9.84 -3.35 -4.39
CA VAL A 35 -9.51 -3.26 -2.97
C VAL A 35 -8.35 -4.19 -2.62
N LEU A 36 -8.35 -5.42 -3.16
CA LEU A 36 -7.28 -6.38 -2.95
C LEU A 36 -5.94 -5.86 -3.53
N GLN A 37 -5.97 -5.26 -4.72
CA GLN A 37 -4.80 -4.65 -5.35
C GLN A 37 -4.26 -3.48 -4.52
N GLY A 38 -5.14 -2.57 -4.08
CA GLY A 38 -4.77 -1.43 -3.24
C GLY A 38 -4.16 -1.86 -1.91
N LEU A 39 -4.69 -2.92 -1.30
CA LEU A 39 -4.11 -3.53 -0.10
C LEU A 39 -2.76 -4.18 -0.39
N GLY A 40 -2.59 -4.83 -1.54
CA GLY A 40 -1.32 -5.41 -1.97
C GLY A 40 -0.22 -4.37 -2.18
N TRP A 41 -0.54 -3.15 -2.64
CA TRP A 41 0.46 -2.08 -2.74
C TRP A 41 0.87 -1.54 -1.37
N LEU A 42 -0.09 -1.34 -0.48
CA LEU A 42 0.17 -0.90 0.89
C LEU A 42 0.96 -1.97 1.65
N PHE A 43 0.61 -3.25 1.46
CA PHE A 43 1.30 -4.43 1.97
C PHE A 43 2.56 -4.70 1.17
N GLY A 44 3.65 -4.06 1.57
CA GLY A 44 4.91 -4.05 0.84
C GLY A 44 5.42 -2.64 0.55
N ALA A 45 4.71 -1.60 0.97
CA ALA A 45 5.18 -0.22 0.84
C ALA A 45 6.54 0.01 1.53
N ASP A 46 6.86 -0.76 2.57
CA ASP A 46 8.11 -0.68 3.32
C ASP A 46 9.18 -1.70 2.87
N LEU A 47 8.94 -2.43 1.77
CA LEU A 47 9.92 -3.37 1.25
C LEU A 47 11.23 -2.66 0.91
N MET A 48 12.34 -3.25 1.33
CA MET A 48 13.67 -2.71 1.10
C MET A 48 14.28 -3.33 -0.17
N ALA A 49 14.68 -2.49 -1.12
CA ALA A 49 15.48 -2.93 -2.28
C ALA A 49 16.96 -3.10 -1.91
N SER A 50 17.43 -2.37 -0.90
CA SER A 50 18.76 -2.48 -0.31
C SER A 50 18.72 -2.05 1.16
N PRO A 51 19.78 -2.26 1.96
CA PRO A 51 19.80 -1.86 3.37
C PRO A 51 19.54 -0.36 3.62
N SER A 52 19.69 0.50 2.61
CA SER A 52 19.53 1.95 2.74
C SER A 52 18.44 2.54 1.81
N SER A 53 17.69 1.71 1.08
CA SER A 53 16.69 2.19 0.13
C SER A 53 15.44 1.30 0.08
N TYR A 54 14.28 1.94 0.14
CA TYR A 54 13.01 1.29 -0.15
C TYR A 54 12.90 0.91 -1.64
N LEU A 55 12.16 -0.16 -1.91
CA LEU A 55 11.76 -0.60 -3.24
C LEU A 55 10.78 0.40 -3.88
N HIS A 56 9.92 1.00 -3.06
CA HIS A 56 8.91 1.96 -3.48
C HIS A 56 9.14 3.32 -2.84
N GLY A 57 8.84 4.37 -3.60
CA GLY A 57 8.97 5.74 -3.14
C GLY A 57 7.78 6.62 -3.52
N PRO A 58 7.89 7.94 -3.29
CA PRO A 58 6.77 8.87 -3.49
C PRO A 58 6.18 8.88 -4.90
N ALA A 59 6.96 8.55 -5.93
CA ALA A 59 6.46 8.45 -7.30
C ALA A 59 5.55 7.23 -7.48
N ASP A 60 5.96 6.07 -6.95
CA ASP A 60 5.15 4.84 -7.00
C ASP A 60 3.85 5.02 -6.23
N PHE A 61 3.91 5.62 -5.04
CA PHE A 61 2.73 5.84 -4.21
C PHE A 61 1.68 6.72 -4.91
N ARG A 62 2.11 7.74 -5.65
CA ARG A 62 1.19 8.58 -6.46
C ARG A 62 0.61 7.79 -7.61
N ALA A 63 1.42 7.03 -8.34
CA ALA A 63 0.94 6.18 -9.43
C ALA A 63 -0.12 5.17 -8.93
N TRP A 64 0.10 4.57 -7.76
CA TRP A 64 -0.88 3.65 -7.14
C TRP A 64 -2.19 4.34 -6.79
N LEU A 65 -2.14 5.57 -6.26
CA LEU A 65 -3.35 6.35 -5.95
C LEU A 65 -4.10 6.72 -7.22
N GLU A 66 -3.40 7.19 -8.26
CA GLU A 66 -3.98 7.51 -9.56
C GLU A 66 -4.65 6.29 -10.20
N GLU A 67 -3.97 5.14 -10.16
CA GLU A 67 -4.51 3.88 -10.68
C GLU A 67 -5.74 3.42 -9.88
N PHE A 68 -5.71 3.55 -8.55
CA PHE A 68 -6.84 3.22 -7.69
C PHE A 68 -8.07 4.10 -7.98
N ASP A 69 -7.86 5.42 -8.07
CA ASP A 69 -8.94 6.37 -8.31
C ASP A 69 -9.51 6.27 -9.74
N ALA A 70 -8.71 5.83 -10.72
CA ALA A 70 -9.17 5.60 -12.08
C ALA A 70 -10.16 4.41 -12.22
N HIS A 71 -10.16 3.49 -11.25
CA HIS A 71 -10.96 2.26 -11.29
C HIS A 71 -12.04 2.18 -10.20
N ARG A 72 -12.13 3.21 -9.35
CA ARG A 72 -13.09 3.33 -8.24
C ARG A 72 -14.51 3.67 -8.69
#